data_AF-A0A7V2W5W7-F1
#
_entry.id   AF-A0A7V2W5W7-F1
#
_cell.length_a   1.000
_cell.length_b   1.000
_cell.length_c   1.000
_cell.angle_alpha   90.00
_cell.angle_beta   90.00
_cell.angle_gamma   90.00
#
_symmetry.space_group_name_H-M   'P 1'
#
loop_
_entity.id
_entity.type
_entity.pdbx_description
1 polymer ?
#
loop_
_entity_poly.entity_id
_entity_poly.type
_entity_poly.pdbx_seq_one_letter_code
_entity_poly.pdbx_strand_id
1 'polypeptide(L)' 'MNVNVSPPLTNLQVELLKIFATQIPEEHLKELKNVIARFLLEKARDRADAIWDEKGYDLSASINISK' A
#
# COMPACT_ATOMS: atom_id res chain seq x y z
N MET A 1 -17.74 -3.62 -17.58
CA MET A 1 -16.31 -3.56 -17.95
C MET A 1 -15.84 -4.99 -18.16
N ASN A 2 -15.46 -5.38 -19.38
CA ASN A 2 -14.89 -6.72 -19.64
C ASN A 2 -13.40 -6.69 -19.28
N VAL A 3 -13.03 -7.38 -18.20
CA VAL A 3 -11.63 -7.59 -17.84
C VAL A 3 -11.10 -8.74 -18.71
N ASN A 4 -10.28 -8.40 -19.71
CA ASN A 4 -9.57 -9.42 -20.49
C ASN A 4 -8.28 -9.79 -19.75
N VAL A 5 -8.24 -10.99 -19.18
CA VAL A 5 -7.11 -11.48 -18.37
C VAL A 5 -6.12 -12.20 -19.30
N SER A 6 -5.01 -11.55 -19.64
CA SER A 6 -3.90 -12.19 -20.35
C SER A 6 -2.85 -12.72 -19.36
N PRO A 7 -2.33 -13.95 -19.53
CA PRO A 7 -1.45 -14.61 -18.55
C PRO A 7 0.01 -14.09 -18.56
N PRO A 8 0.80 -14.35 -17.49
CA PRO A 8 0.39 -14.98 -16.23
C PRO A 8 0.15 -13.95 -15.11
N LEU A 9 -0.89 -14.19 -14.32
CA LEU A 9 -1.17 -13.42 -13.10
C LEU A 9 -0.01 -13.54 -12.12
N THR A 10 0.28 -12.46 -11.41
CA THR A 10 1.25 -12.49 -10.30
C THR A 10 0.73 -13.36 -9.16
N ASN A 11 1.63 -13.88 -8.33
CA ASN A 11 1.25 -14.67 -7.14
C ASN A 11 0.24 -13.92 -6.26
N LEU A 12 0.39 -12.60 -6.11
CA LEU A 12 -0.56 -11.77 -5.37
C LEU A 12 -1.94 -11.76 -6.02
N GLN A 13 -2.02 -11.64 -7.34
CA GLN A 13 -3.29 -11.67 -8.07
C GLN A 13 -3.99 -13.03 -7.92
N VAL A 14 -3.24 -14.14 -7.95
CA VAL A 14 -3.80 -15.50 -7.74
C VAL A 14 -4.34 -15.68 -6.32
N GLU A 15 -3.60 -15.26 -5.30
CA GLU A 15 -4.06 -15.37 -3.90
C GLU A 15 -5.29 -14.50 -3.63
N LEU A 16 -5.36 -13.29 -4.20
CA LEU A 16 -6.56 -12.45 -4.10
C LEU A 16 -7.78 -13.13 -4.74
N LEU A 17 -7.63 -13.78 -5.90
CA LEU A 17 -8.73 -14.52 -6.53
C LEU A 17 -9.21 -15.71 -5.69
N LYS A 18 -8.31 -16.39 -4.97
CA LYS A 18 -8.69 -17.48 -4.04
C LYS A 18 -9.54 -16.95 -2.87
N ILE A 19 -9.22 -15.76 -2.36
CA ILE A 19 -9.99 -15.09 -1.29
C ILE A 19 -11.38 -14.67 -1.80
N PHE A 20 -11.50 -14.22 -3.06
CA PHE A 20 -12.78 -13.82 -3.65
C PHE A 20 -13.68 -14.99 -4.10
N ALA A 21 -13.20 -16.24 -4.02
CA ALA A 21 -13.99 -17.43 -4.35
C ALA A 21 -15.13 -17.67 -3.33
N THR A 22 -14.94 -17.21 -2.09
CA THR A 22 -16.03 -17.05 -1.12
C THR A 22 -16.80 -15.78 -1.44
N GLN A 23 -18.13 -15.84 -1.54
CA GLN A 23 -18.96 -14.64 -1.69
C GLN A 23 -18.85 -13.79 -0.41
N ILE A 24 -17.90 -12.86 -0.41
CA ILE A 24 -17.71 -11.91 0.67
C ILE A 24 -18.70 -10.76 0.49
N PRO A 25 -19.47 -10.39 1.53
CA PRO A 25 -20.29 -9.18 1.53
C PRO A 25 -19.50 -7.94 1.12
N GLU A 26 -20.12 -7.01 0.39
CA GLU A 26 -19.43 -5.82 -0.15
C GLU A 26 -18.75 -4.97 0.93
N GLU A 27 -19.32 -4.92 2.14
CA GLU A 27 -18.76 -4.23 3.30
C GLU A 27 -17.38 -4.79 3.70
N HIS A 28 -17.25 -6.11 3.78
CA HIS A 28 -15.99 -6.77 4.10
C HIS A 28 -14.96 -6.65 2.98
N LEU A 29 -15.41 -6.54 1.72
CA LEU A 29 -14.52 -6.23 0.60
C LEU A 29 -13.91 -4.82 0.73
N LYS A 30 -14.71 -3.83 1.20
CA LYS A 30 -14.22 -2.48 1.47
C LYS A 30 -13.23 -2.47 2.63
N GLU A 31 -13.49 -3.21 3.70
CA GLU A 31 -12.57 -3.38 4.81
C GLU A 31 -11.23 -3.99 4.36
N LEU A 32 -11.27 -5.06 3.56
CA LEU A 32 -10.08 -5.71 3.04
C LEU A 32 -9.23 -4.76 2.18
N LYS A 33 -9.87 -3.95 1.32
CA LYS A 33 -9.18 -2.91 0.54
C LYS A 33 -8.45 -1.91 1.44
N ASN A 34 -9.07 -1.49 2.54
CA ASN A 34 -8.46 -0.57 3.50
C ASN A 34 -7.26 -1.20 4.21
N VAL A 35 -7.33 -2.49 4.56
CA VAL A 35 -6.20 -3.23 5.16
C VAL A 35 -5.01 -3.27 4.18
N ILE A 36 -5.24 -3.60 2.92
CA ILE A 36 -4.20 -3.62 1.89
C ILE A 36 -3.61 -2.22 1.67
N ALA A 37 -4.46 -1.20 1.56
CA ALA A 37 -4.02 0.18 1.36
C ALA A 37 -3.14 0.68 2.51
N ARG A 38 -3.53 0.39 3.76
CA ARG A 38 -2.73 0.72 4.95
C ARG A 38 -1.39 0.03 4.94
N PHE A 39 -1.35 -1.28 4.66
CA PHE A 39 -0.10 -2.04 4.58
C PHE A 39 0.86 -1.45 3.55
N LEU A 40 0.37 -1.12 2.35
CA LEU A 40 1.19 -0.54 1.29
C LEU A 40 1.69 0.87 1.66
N LEU A 41 0.84 1.69 2.29
CA LEU A 41 1.21 3.03 2.75
C LEU A 41 2.31 2.97 3.83
N GLU A 42 2.15 2.07 4.81
CA GLU A 42 3.15 1.85 5.87
C GLU A 42 4.50 1.45 5.26
N LYS A 43 4.51 0.51 4.30
CA LYS A 43 5.75 0.11 3.61
C LYS A 43 6.37 1.22 2.75
N ALA A 44 5.54 2.05 2.12
CA ALA A 44 6.02 3.20 1.35
C ALA A 44 6.67 4.24 2.26
N ARG A 45 6.05 4.54 3.41
CA ARG A 45 6.59 5.43 4.43
C ARG A 45 7.91 4.91 4.98
N ASP A 46 7.94 3.66 5.46
CA ASP A 46 9.15 3.07 6.05
C ASP A 46 10.34 3.13 5.07
N ARG A 47 10.07 2.91 3.77
CA ARG A 47 11.09 3.03 2.72
C ARG A 47 11.51 4.47 2.45
N ALA A 48 10.58 5.42 2.52
CA ALA A 48 10.91 6.84 2.37
C ALA A 48 11.79 7.32 3.52
N ASP A 49 11.45 6.95 4.77
CA ASP A 49 12.22 7.26 5.96
C ASP A 49 13.65 6.69 5.86
N ALA A 50 13.79 5.42 5.44
CA ALA A 50 15.10 4.80 5.25
C ALA A 50 15.96 5.54 4.20
N ILE A 51 15.39 5.94 3.05
CA ILE A 51 16.09 6.71 2.03
C ILE A 51 16.47 8.11 2.55
N TRP A 52 15.62 8.69 3.40
CA TRP A 52 15.82 10.00 4.00
C TRP A 52 17.00 10.00 4.97
N ASP A 53 17.06 8.97 5.83
CA ASP A 53 18.17 8.72 6.75
C ASP A 53 19.48 8.42 5.99
N GLU A 54 19.44 7.55 4.98
CA GLU A 54 20.61 7.23 4.13
C GLU A 54 21.21 8.47 3.47
N LYS A 55 20.38 9.44 3.11
CA LYS A 55 20.80 10.70 2.48
C LYS A 55 21.19 11.79 3.47
N GLY A 56 21.05 11.54 4.77
CA GLY A 56 21.39 12.50 5.83
C GLY A 56 20.50 13.75 5.82
N TYR A 57 19.26 13.62 5.35
CA TYR A 57 18.32 14.73 5.38
C TYR A 57 17.80 14.91 6.82
N ASP A 58 18.19 16.00 7.48
CA ASP A 58 17.67 16.33 8.80
C ASP A 58 16.42 17.23 8.67
N LEU A 59 15.27 16.76 9.18
CA LEU A 59 14.05 17.57 9.26
C LEU A 59 14.20 18.77 10.22
N SER A 60 15.25 18.80 11.05
CA SER A 60 15.52 19.89 11.99
C SER A 60 16.02 21.19 11.32
N ALA A 61 16.38 21.15 10.03
CA ALA A 61 16.98 22.29 9.34
C ALA A 61 16.02 23.44 8.99
N SER A 62 14.72 23.39 9.31
CA SER A 62 13.80 24.42 8.81
C SER A 62 12.57 24.74 9.67
N ILE A 63 12.72 25.02 10.98
CA ILE A 63 11.82 25.98 11.66
C ILE A 63 12.62 26.84 12.65
N ASN A 64 13.27 27.89 12.13
CA ASN A 64 13.58 29.08 12.93
C ASN A 64 12.64 30.20 12.48
N ILE A 65 11.39 30.15 12.91
CA ILE A 65 10.50 31.31 12.85
C ILE A 65 10.78 32.07 14.14
N SER A 66 11.71 33.01 14.04
CA SER A 66 12.02 33.99 15.08
C SER A 66 10.74 34.71 15.49
N LYS A 67 10.59 34.87 16.81
CA LYS A 67 9.50 35.57 17.51
C LYS A 67 9.21 36.97 16.98
#